data_AF-A0A1Q3K8L4-F1
#
_entry.id   AF-A0A1Q3K8L4-F1
#
_cell.length_a   1.000
_cell.length_b   1.000
_cell.length_c   1.000
_cell.angle_alpha   90.00
_cell.angle_beta   90.00
_cell.angle_gamma   90.00
#
_symmetry.space_group_name_H-M   'P 1'
#
loop_
_entity.id
_entity.type
_entity.pdbx_description
1 polymer ?
#
loop_
_entity_poly.entity_id
_entity_poly.type
_entity_poly.pdbx_seq_one_letter_code
_entity_poly.pdbx_strand_id
1 'polypeptide(L)'
;MNLKQSLLMLVLFSGSIALNAQTKKVTSCGYIVPPKSLRSDFASVYEATDVVNQMLQTINWKENFRLQERNGIQNAYATIINNMRWIVYDNNFLENIDAYTKTKWSSISIMAHEMGHHYYNHVVSQTGSTVPKELEADAFSGYMMAKLGATKDQSIVAISAIASDRASSTHPAKKDRVNAISQGWDKAGVSDNKGTNPPVVNNPQPAPTRPSTGTVPRPGTNQPLPPNYPQQTDPSQDPSWIALSMQSNKDEVVYLSDDGKTFQEATIKAGQPFVFKFEIYNYGWLRMKYYNGYRTYKLLHGKDYAILWNRRTGNWTLVEVKD
;
A
#
# COMPACT_ATOMS: atom_id res chain seq x y z
N MET A 1 26.00 76.52 -28.96
CA MET A 1 27.21 75.75 -29.31
C MET A 1 27.38 74.64 -28.27
N ASN A 2 27.29 73.39 -28.74
CA ASN A 2 27.74 72.11 -28.15
C ASN A 2 27.02 71.47 -26.95
N LEU A 3 26.11 70.57 -27.35
CA LEU A 3 25.75 69.27 -26.78
C LEU A 3 26.83 68.64 -25.86
N LYS A 4 26.48 68.29 -24.62
CA LYS A 4 27.13 67.20 -23.87
C LYS A 4 26.11 66.08 -23.69
N GLN A 5 26.32 64.97 -24.40
CA GLN A 5 25.58 63.74 -24.26
C GLN A 5 25.96 63.07 -22.93
N SER A 6 25.00 62.87 -22.03
CA SER A 6 25.14 61.97 -20.90
C SER A 6 24.65 60.59 -21.32
N LEU A 7 25.58 59.66 -21.49
CA LEU A 7 25.32 58.25 -21.77
C LEU A 7 24.96 57.54 -20.45
N LEU A 8 23.66 57.28 -20.23
CA LEU A 8 23.20 56.45 -19.12
C LEU A 8 23.20 54.98 -19.58
N MET A 9 24.23 54.23 -19.17
CA MET A 9 24.32 52.77 -19.40
C MET A 9 23.37 52.06 -18.42
N LEU A 10 22.19 51.69 -18.90
CA LEU A 10 21.24 50.84 -18.17
C LEU A 10 21.66 49.38 -18.36
N VAL A 11 22.34 48.81 -17.37
CA VAL A 11 22.66 47.37 -17.34
C VAL A 11 21.39 46.60 -16.99
N LEU A 12 20.70 46.09 -18.01
CA LEU A 12 19.60 45.13 -17.85
C LEU A 12 20.18 43.76 -17.52
N PHE A 13 20.17 43.40 -16.24
CA PHE A 13 20.42 42.03 -15.79
C PHE A 13 19.19 41.16 -16.16
N SER A 14 19.20 40.59 -17.37
CA SER A 14 18.25 39.56 -17.76
C SER A 14 18.64 38.25 -17.07
N GLY A 15 18.18 38.05 -15.84
CA GLY A 15 18.25 36.76 -15.16
C GLY A 15 17.36 35.76 -15.87
N SER A 16 17.95 34.88 -16.68
CA SER A 16 17.26 33.73 -17.24
C SER A 16 16.93 32.76 -16.10
N ILE A 17 15.68 32.80 -15.62
CA ILE A 17 15.15 31.76 -14.74
C ILE A 17 15.01 30.51 -15.60
N ALA A 18 15.99 29.61 -15.51
CA ALA A 18 15.88 28.27 -16.06
C ALA A 18 14.78 27.53 -15.29
N LEU A 19 13.57 27.48 -15.86
CA LEU A 19 12.51 26.60 -15.42
C LEU A 19 12.99 25.16 -15.63
N ASN A 20 13.46 24.52 -14.57
CA ASN A 20 13.69 23.08 -14.54
C ASN A 20 12.35 22.37 -14.75
N ALA A 21 12.07 21.95 -15.98
CA ALA A 21 10.96 21.06 -16.27
C ALA A 21 11.28 19.69 -15.64
N GLN A 22 10.86 19.48 -14.39
CA GLN A 22 10.87 18.15 -13.79
C GLN A 22 9.97 17.25 -14.64
N THR A 23 10.58 16.29 -15.35
CA THR A 23 9.85 15.25 -16.07
C THR A 23 9.01 14.49 -15.07
N LYS A 24 7.68 14.62 -15.17
CA LYS A 24 6.75 13.92 -14.29
C LYS A 24 6.90 12.41 -14.52
N LYS A 25 7.20 11.66 -13.46
CA LYS A 25 7.28 10.19 -13.52
C LYS A 25 5.89 9.62 -13.83
N VAL A 26 5.82 8.71 -14.80
CA VAL A 26 4.60 8.02 -15.22
C VAL A 26 4.71 6.54 -14.87
N THR A 27 3.63 5.95 -14.37
CA THR A 27 3.57 4.53 -13.99
C THR A 27 3.37 3.59 -15.18
N SER A 28 3.41 2.27 -14.94
CA SER A 28 3.11 1.25 -15.95
C SER A 28 1.71 1.40 -16.55
N CYS A 29 0.74 1.86 -15.77
CA CYS A 29 -0.66 2.05 -16.19
C CYS A 29 -0.92 3.52 -16.62
N GLY A 30 0.14 4.31 -16.89
CA GLY A 30 0.00 5.66 -17.42
C GLY A 30 -0.40 6.74 -16.40
N TYR A 31 -0.24 6.48 -15.10
CA TYR A 31 -0.52 7.47 -14.05
C TYR A 31 0.65 8.41 -13.83
N ILE A 32 0.39 9.71 -13.80
CA ILE A 32 1.32 10.74 -13.34
C ILE A 32 1.41 10.66 -11.82
N VAL A 33 2.61 10.43 -11.28
CA VAL A 33 2.79 10.29 -9.83
C VAL A 33 2.36 11.58 -9.10
N PRO A 34 1.41 11.51 -8.13
CA PRO A 34 0.95 12.68 -7.39
C PRO A 34 2.05 13.24 -6.48
N PRO A 35 1.93 14.52 -6.06
CA PRO A 35 2.84 15.09 -5.07
C PRO A 35 2.80 14.29 -3.76
N LYS A 36 3.95 14.19 -3.08
CA LYS A 36 4.02 13.54 -1.77
C LYS A 36 3.20 14.35 -0.76
N SER A 37 2.30 13.69 -0.06
CA SER A 37 1.62 14.24 1.10
C SER A 37 2.52 14.12 2.33
N LEU A 38 2.57 15.18 3.13
CA LEU A 38 3.20 15.16 4.46
C LEU A 38 2.23 14.70 5.55
N ARG A 39 0.98 14.42 5.19
CA ARG A 39 -0.08 13.90 6.07
C ARG A 39 -0.70 12.66 5.46
N SER A 40 -0.69 11.57 6.22
CA SER A 40 -1.48 10.39 5.89
C SER A 40 -2.73 10.40 6.75
N ASP A 41 -3.82 10.96 6.24
CA ASP A 41 -5.13 10.91 6.89
C ASP A 41 -5.86 9.58 6.59
N PHE A 42 -5.20 8.65 5.90
CA PHE A 42 -5.77 7.47 5.27
C PHE A 42 -5.04 6.18 5.74
N ALA A 43 -5.77 5.05 5.87
CA ALA A 43 -5.28 3.83 6.53
C ALA A 43 -4.46 2.89 5.60
N SER A 44 -3.76 1.95 6.24
CA SER A 44 -2.64 1.10 5.77
C SER A 44 -3.07 -0.03 4.81
N VAL A 45 -2.12 -0.88 4.42
CA VAL A 45 -2.31 -2.08 3.59
C VAL A 45 -3.50 -2.98 3.95
N TYR A 46 -3.88 -3.07 5.22
CA TYR A 46 -5.09 -3.82 5.61
C TYR A 46 -6.30 -3.41 4.79
N GLU A 47 -6.41 -2.11 4.56
CA GLU A 47 -7.45 -1.54 3.73
C GLU A 47 -7.34 -2.03 2.29
N ALA A 48 -6.15 -2.11 1.69
CA ALA A 48 -6.01 -2.57 0.30
C ALA A 48 -6.45 -4.03 0.12
N THR A 49 -6.09 -4.91 1.05
CA THR A 49 -6.50 -6.33 1.02
C THR A 49 -8.00 -6.46 1.21
N ASP A 50 -8.55 -5.76 2.18
CA ASP A 50 -9.97 -5.81 2.46
C ASP A 50 -10.81 -5.20 1.33
N VAL A 51 -10.34 -4.11 0.72
CA VAL A 51 -10.95 -3.49 -0.46
C VAL A 51 -11.00 -4.48 -1.63
N VAL A 52 -9.89 -5.17 -1.95
CA VAL A 52 -9.88 -6.17 -3.03
C VAL A 52 -10.77 -7.38 -2.70
N ASN A 53 -10.76 -7.84 -1.44
CA ASN A 53 -11.65 -8.91 -0.99
C ASN A 53 -13.13 -8.51 -1.12
N GLN A 54 -13.46 -7.28 -0.76
CA GLN A 54 -14.80 -6.74 -0.95
C GLN A 54 -15.18 -6.70 -2.43
N MET A 55 -14.28 -6.24 -3.31
CA MET A 55 -14.53 -6.26 -4.77
C MET A 55 -14.81 -7.69 -5.29
N LEU A 56 -14.00 -8.68 -4.89
CA LEU A 56 -14.21 -10.09 -5.23
C LEU A 56 -15.59 -10.57 -4.79
N GLN A 57 -15.98 -10.26 -3.55
CA GLN A 57 -17.29 -10.62 -3.00
C GLN A 57 -18.44 -9.95 -3.75
N THR A 58 -18.30 -8.66 -4.06
CA THR A 58 -19.31 -7.84 -4.75
C THR A 58 -19.72 -8.42 -6.09
N ILE A 59 -18.79 -9.04 -6.83
CA ILE A 59 -19.07 -9.67 -8.13
C ILE A 59 -19.09 -11.20 -8.07
N ASN A 60 -19.07 -11.77 -6.85
CA ASN A 60 -19.00 -13.21 -6.59
C ASN A 60 -17.89 -13.94 -7.40
N TRP A 61 -16.74 -13.30 -7.55
CA TRP A 61 -15.60 -13.88 -8.26
C TRP A 61 -14.73 -14.66 -7.27
N LYS A 62 -14.53 -15.96 -7.52
CA LYS A 62 -13.83 -16.90 -6.61
C LYS A 62 -12.33 -17.01 -6.87
N GLU A 63 -11.72 -15.95 -7.40
CA GLU A 63 -10.27 -15.89 -7.61
C GLU A 63 -9.53 -15.49 -6.35
N ASN A 64 -8.26 -15.92 -6.26
CA ASN A 64 -7.39 -15.60 -5.14
C ASN A 64 -6.28 -14.66 -5.59
N PHE A 65 -6.30 -13.43 -5.07
CA PHE A 65 -5.22 -12.47 -5.24
C PHE A 65 -4.25 -12.52 -4.07
N ARG A 66 -2.96 -12.41 -4.36
CA ARG A 66 -1.95 -12.05 -3.37
C ARG A 66 -1.65 -10.56 -3.49
N LEU A 67 -1.89 -9.80 -2.43
CA LEU A 67 -1.52 -8.39 -2.37
C LEU A 67 -0.13 -8.26 -1.75
N GLN A 68 0.70 -7.38 -2.31
CA GLN A 68 2.01 -7.07 -1.76
C GLN A 68 2.28 -5.57 -1.73
N GLU A 69 2.46 -5.04 -0.52
CA GLU A 69 2.98 -3.68 -0.35
C GLU A 69 4.48 -3.64 -0.68
N ARG A 70 4.87 -2.74 -1.58
CA ARG A 70 6.27 -2.39 -1.89
C ARG A 70 6.44 -0.88 -2.04
N ASN A 71 6.62 -0.19 -0.92
CA ASN A 71 6.89 1.25 -0.93
C ASN A 71 8.19 1.60 -1.66
N GLY A 72 8.17 2.71 -2.40
CA GLY A 72 9.28 3.23 -3.20
C GLY A 72 9.09 3.04 -4.72
N ILE A 73 8.18 2.17 -5.15
CA ILE A 73 7.90 1.98 -6.60
C ILE A 73 7.04 3.13 -7.17
N GLN A 74 6.30 3.84 -6.31
CA GLN A 74 5.36 4.92 -6.67
C GLN A 74 4.32 4.46 -7.70
N ASN A 75 3.78 3.26 -7.53
CA ASN A 75 2.90 2.59 -8.48
C ASN A 75 2.01 1.54 -7.80
N ALA A 76 0.97 1.10 -8.49
CA ALA A 76 0.29 -0.16 -8.29
C ALA A 76 0.29 -0.92 -9.62
N TYR A 77 0.46 -2.24 -9.62
CA TYR A 77 0.42 -3.05 -10.83
C TYR A 77 -0.02 -4.50 -10.58
N ALA A 78 -0.76 -5.04 -11.52
CA ALA A 78 -1.12 -6.45 -11.61
C ALA A 78 0.00 -7.27 -12.28
N THR A 79 0.28 -8.48 -11.76
CA THR A 79 1.25 -9.41 -12.36
C THR A 79 0.97 -10.87 -11.99
N ILE A 80 1.63 -11.81 -12.68
CA ILE A 80 1.64 -13.23 -12.32
C ILE A 80 3.06 -13.63 -11.89
N ILE A 81 3.18 -14.17 -10.68
CA ILE A 81 4.45 -14.69 -10.14
C ILE A 81 4.19 -16.11 -9.67
N ASN A 82 4.99 -17.07 -10.16
CA ASN A 82 4.86 -18.49 -9.85
C ASN A 82 3.43 -19.01 -10.03
N ASN A 83 2.81 -18.67 -11.18
CA ASN A 83 1.44 -19.06 -11.53
C ASN A 83 0.34 -18.53 -10.59
N MET A 84 0.64 -17.55 -9.73
CA MET A 84 -0.34 -16.90 -8.85
C MET A 84 -0.60 -15.46 -9.29
N ARG A 85 -1.83 -14.97 -9.09
CA ARG A 85 -2.23 -13.60 -9.39
C ARG A 85 -1.81 -12.66 -8.26
N TRP A 86 -0.98 -11.67 -8.58
CA TRP A 86 -0.51 -10.66 -7.63
C TRP A 86 -1.01 -9.26 -8.00
N ILE A 87 -1.30 -8.46 -6.98
CA ILE A 87 -1.40 -7.00 -7.09
C ILE A 87 -0.32 -6.42 -6.16
N VAL A 88 0.68 -5.78 -6.76
CA VAL A 88 1.79 -5.16 -6.03
C VAL A 88 1.57 -3.66 -6.03
N TYR A 89 1.68 -3.00 -4.88
CA TYR A 89 1.39 -1.57 -4.80
C TYR A 89 2.24 -0.85 -3.75
N ASP A 90 2.39 0.46 -3.94
CA ASP A 90 3.04 1.37 -3.00
C ASP A 90 1.96 2.05 -2.16
N ASN A 91 1.93 1.78 -0.86
CA ASN A 91 0.95 2.37 0.05
C ASN A 91 1.08 3.89 0.11
N ASN A 92 2.31 4.42 0.06
CA ASN A 92 2.49 5.88 0.03
C ASN A 92 1.94 6.47 -1.26
N PHE A 93 2.06 5.79 -2.40
CA PHE A 93 1.46 6.24 -3.65
C PHE A 93 -0.07 6.32 -3.54
N LEU A 94 -0.70 5.28 -2.98
CA LEU A 94 -2.15 5.25 -2.76
C LEU A 94 -2.61 6.34 -1.76
N GLU A 95 -1.91 6.51 -0.64
CA GLU A 95 -2.20 7.57 0.32
C GLU A 95 -1.97 8.98 -0.27
N ASN A 96 -0.95 9.16 -1.12
CA ASN A 96 -0.68 10.43 -1.78
C ASN A 96 -1.79 10.80 -2.78
N ILE A 97 -2.32 9.83 -3.55
CA ILE A 97 -3.42 10.12 -4.47
C ILE A 97 -4.71 10.43 -3.69
N ASP A 98 -4.99 9.70 -2.62
CA ASP A 98 -6.15 9.96 -1.77
C ASP A 98 -6.08 11.35 -1.14
N ALA A 99 -4.90 11.75 -0.65
CA ALA A 99 -4.67 13.09 -0.12
C ALA A 99 -4.79 14.18 -1.20
N TYR A 100 -4.23 13.93 -2.39
CA TYR A 100 -4.28 14.86 -3.52
C TYR A 100 -5.71 15.11 -4.01
N THR A 101 -6.53 14.07 -4.00
CA THR A 101 -7.92 14.10 -4.48
C THR A 101 -8.96 14.27 -3.37
N LYS A 102 -8.51 14.22 -2.11
CA LYS A 102 -9.33 14.32 -0.89
C LYS A 102 -10.41 13.23 -0.79
N THR A 103 -10.13 12.03 -1.30
CA THR A 103 -11.08 10.91 -1.24
C THR A 103 -10.39 9.55 -1.39
N LYS A 104 -10.85 8.54 -0.64
CA LYS A 104 -10.42 7.14 -0.76
C LYS A 104 -10.91 6.46 -2.04
N TRP A 105 -11.93 7.03 -2.69
CA TRP A 105 -12.40 6.51 -3.97
C TRP A 105 -11.28 6.48 -5.02
N SER A 106 -10.25 7.30 -4.86
CA SER A 106 -9.11 7.32 -5.77
C SER A 106 -8.26 6.06 -5.67
N SER A 107 -7.74 5.69 -4.49
CA SER A 107 -6.99 4.46 -4.32
C SER A 107 -7.83 3.21 -4.61
N ILE A 108 -9.12 3.21 -4.23
CA ILE A 108 -10.05 2.12 -4.55
C ILE A 108 -10.19 1.96 -6.08
N SER A 109 -10.33 3.05 -6.84
CA SER A 109 -10.43 2.99 -8.30
C SER A 109 -9.17 2.44 -8.96
N ILE A 110 -7.98 2.75 -8.42
CA ILE A 110 -6.70 2.21 -8.89
C ILE A 110 -6.61 0.71 -8.60
N MET A 111 -6.96 0.28 -7.38
CA MET A 111 -6.99 -1.15 -7.04
C MET A 111 -8.00 -1.92 -7.90
N ALA A 112 -9.17 -1.34 -8.19
CA ALA A 112 -10.15 -1.91 -9.11
C ALA A 112 -9.61 -2.03 -10.54
N HIS A 113 -8.84 -1.05 -11.01
CA HIS A 113 -8.18 -1.10 -12.32
C HIS A 113 -7.18 -2.28 -12.39
N GLU A 114 -6.33 -2.45 -11.37
CA GLU A 114 -5.40 -3.59 -11.31
C GLU A 114 -6.13 -4.95 -11.26
N MET A 115 -7.24 -5.02 -10.54
CA MET A 115 -8.12 -6.19 -10.55
C MET A 115 -8.74 -6.43 -11.94
N GLY A 116 -9.05 -5.36 -12.69
CA GLY A 116 -9.53 -5.41 -14.06
C GLY A 116 -8.53 -6.03 -15.04
N HIS A 117 -7.23 -5.74 -14.89
CA HIS A 117 -6.18 -6.41 -15.66
C HIS A 117 -6.16 -7.92 -15.44
N HIS A 118 -6.44 -8.38 -14.23
CA HIS A 118 -6.59 -9.81 -13.95
C HIS A 118 -7.88 -10.37 -14.54
N TYR A 119 -8.99 -9.66 -14.42
CA TYR A 119 -10.31 -10.09 -14.88
C TYR A 119 -10.31 -10.40 -16.39
N TYR A 120 -9.66 -9.55 -17.19
CA TYR A 120 -9.54 -9.75 -18.63
C TYR A 120 -8.25 -10.49 -19.04
N ASN A 121 -7.52 -11.10 -18.09
CA ASN A 121 -6.29 -11.85 -18.34
C ASN A 121 -5.18 -11.07 -19.07
N HIS A 122 -5.13 -9.75 -18.91
CA HIS A 122 -4.13 -8.88 -19.55
C HIS A 122 -2.68 -9.21 -19.17
N VAL A 123 -2.51 -9.72 -17.95
CA VAL A 123 -1.22 -10.08 -17.33
C VAL A 123 -0.69 -11.45 -17.74
N VAL A 124 -1.47 -12.25 -18.47
CA VAL A 124 -1.02 -13.56 -18.98
C VAL A 124 -0.07 -13.37 -20.17
N SER A 125 -0.35 -12.38 -21.02
CA SER A 125 0.53 -12.00 -22.13
C SER A 125 1.66 -11.09 -21.65
N GLN A 126 2.90 -11.34 -22.08
CA GLN A 126 4.07 -10.50 -21.75
C GLN A 126 4.13 -9.17 -22.53
N THR A 127 3.06 -8.80 -23.24
CA THR A 127 3.03 -7.62 -24.13
C THR A 127 2.88 -6.29 -23.39
N GLY A 128 2.73 -6.29 -22.06
CA GLY A 128 2.55 -5.08 -21.26
C GLY A 128 1.23 -4.35 -21.56
N SER A 129 1.20 -3.04 -21.25
CA SER A 129 0.05 -2.16 -21.48
C SER A 129 -0.16 -1.86 -22.96
N THR A 130 -1.42 -1.90 -23.37
CA THR A 130 -1.88 -1.45 -24.69
C THR A 130 -3.15 -0.65 -24.51
N VAL A 131 -3.47 0.22 -25.46
CA VAL A 131 -4.67 1.07 -25.38
C VAL A 131 -5.96 0.25 -25.11
N PRO A 132 -6.23 -0.86 -25.81
CA PRO A 132 -7.41 -1.69 -25.50
C PRO A 132 -7.42 -2.21 -24.05
N LYS A 133 -6.29 -2.76 -23.58
CA LYS A 133 -6.18 -3.33 -22.23
C LYS A 133 -6.44 -2.30 -21.13
N GLU A 134 -5.89 -1.09 -21.29
CA GLU A 134 -6.07 0.00 -20.34
C GLU A 134 -7.54 0.47 -20.29
N LEU A 135 -8.20 0.59 -21.45
CA LEU A 135 -9.61 0.98 -21.52
C LEU A 135 -10.55 -0.10 -20.97
N GLU A 136 -10.24 -1.37 -21.17
CA GLU A 136 -10.96 -2.50 -20.58
C GLU A 136 -10.82 -2.50 -19.05
N ALA A 137 -9.61 -2.30 -18.53
CA ALA A 137 -9.35 -2.18 -17.09
C ALA A 137 -10.02 -0.94 -16.47
N ASP A 138 -10.04 0.20 -17.17
CA ASP A 138 -10.77 1.40 -16.78
C ASP A 138 -12.29 1.17 -16.72
N ALA A 139 -12.86 0.51 -17.74
CA ALA A 139 -14.28 0.16 -17.73
C ALA A 139 -14.62 -0.81 -16.59
N PHE A 140 -13.75 -1.77 -16.27
CA PHE A 140 -13.93 -2.62 -15.11
C PHE A 140 -13.86 -1.82 -13.80
N SER A 141 -12.92 -0.89 -13.67
CA SER A 141 -12.81 -0.01 -12.51
C SER A 141 -14.11 0.77 -12.28
N GLY A 142 -14.65 1.39 -13.32
CA GLY A 142 -15.95 2.10 -13.24
C GLY A 142 -17.11 1.20 -12.82
N TYR A 143 -17.20 -0.01 -13.40
CA TYR A 143 -18.21 -1.01 -13.03
C TYR A 143 -18.11 -1.40 -11.55
N MET A 144 -16.90 -1.66 -11.05
CA MET A 144 -16.68 -2.02 -9.66
C MET A 144 -17.00 -0.87 -8.72
N MET A 145 -16.56 0.35 -9.04
CA MET A 145 -16.84 1.56 -8.27
C MET A 145 -18.34 1.78 -8.09
N ALA A 146 -19.13 1.60 -9.16
CA ALA A 146 -20.59 1.65 -9.10
C ALA A 146 -21.17 0.60 -8.14
N LYS A 147 -20.71 -0.66 -8.23
CA LYS A 147 -21.19 -1.74 -7.36
C LYS A 147 -20.78 -1.57 -5.89
N LEU A 148 -19.70 -0.84 -5.62
CA LEU A 148 -19.26 -0.47 -4.26
C LEU A 148 -19.98 0.76 -3.69
N GLY A 149 -20.80 1.46 -4.50
CA GLY A 149 -21.62 2.59 -4.06
C GLY A 149 -21.05 3.98 -4.36
N ALA A 150 -19.97 4.09 -5.14
CA ALA A 150 -19.45 5.37 -5.59
C ALA A 150 -20.40 6.03 -6.59
N THR A 151 -20.52 7.36 -6.55
CA THR A 151 -21.13 8.10 -7.67
C THR A 151 -20.25 8.02 -8.91
N LYS A 152 -20.83 8.32 -10.07
CA LYS A 152 -20.10 8.40 -11.32
C LYS A 152 -18.95 9.42 -11.24
N ASP A 153 -19.20 10.58 -10.66
CA ASP A 153 -18.17 11.61 -10.45
C ASP A 153 -17.03 11.08 -9.58
N GLN A 154 -17.35 10.39 -8.48
CA GLN A 154 -16.35 9.77 -7.60
C GLN A 154 -15.51 8.72 -8.33
N SER A 155 -16.09 7.99 -9.29
CA SER A 155 -15.38 6.97 -10.06
C SER A 155 -14.28 7.53 -10.98
N ILE A 156 -14.40 8.78 -11.42
CA ILE A 156 -13.46 9.41 -12.36
C ILE A 156 -12.43 10.33 -11.69
N VAL A 157 -12.51 10.56 -10.37
CA VAL A 157 -11.67 11.54 -9.65
C VAL A 157 -10.18 11.25 -9.82
N ALA A 158 -9.75 10.01 -9.59
CA ALA A 158 -8.34 9.64 -9.72
C ALA A 158 -7.83 9.93 -11.13
N ILE A 159 -8.51 9.41 -12.15
CA ILE A 159 -8.00 9.52 -13.51
C ILE A 159 -8.01 10.96 -14.03
N SER A 160 -9.00 11.74 -13.60
CA SER A 160 -9.06 13.17 -13.92
C SER A 160 -7.85 13.92 -13.36
N ALA A 161 -7.34 13.49 -12.20
CA ALA A 161 -6.21 14.08 -11.51
C ALA A 161 -4.84 13.62 -12.07
N ILE A 162 -4.69 12.34 -12.44
CA ILE A 162 -3.38 11.75 -12.74
C ILE A 162 -3.17 11.20 -14.15
N ALA A 163 -4.16 11.24 -15.05
CA ALA A 163 -3.90 10.87 -16.45
C ALA A 163 -3.29 12.02 -17.26
N SER A 164 -2.54 11.65 -18.30
CA SER A 164 -2.09 12.59 -19.35
C SER A 164 -3.25 12.99 -20.25
N ASP A 165 -3.32 14.27 -20.62
CA ASP A 165 -4.31 14.74 -21.61
C ASP A 165 -4.00 14.24 -23.04
N ARG A 166 -2.77 13.77 -23.29
CA ARG A 166 -2.32 13.22 -24.57
C ARG A 166 -2.15 11.71 -24.48
N ALA A 167 -2.66 10.98 -25.47
CA ALA A 167 -2.42 9.56 -25.65
C ALA A 167 -0.96 9.27 -26.05
N SER A 168 -0.52 8.04 -25.78
CA SER A 168 0.75 7.48 -26.28
C SER A 168 0.46 6.23 -27.12
N SER A 169 1.51 5.55 -27.59
CA SER A 169 1.36 4.27 -28.30
C SER A 169 0.77 3.16 -27.43
N THR A 170 0.90 3.26 -26.11
CA THR A 170 0.51 2.22 -25.16
C THR A 170 -0.58 2.64 -24.19
N HIS A 171 -0.81 3.95 -24.01
CA HIS A 171 -1.75 4.48 -23.02
C HIS A 171 -2.75 5.46 -23.65
N PRO A 172 -4.05 5.31 -23.36
CA PRO A 172 -5.09 6.23 -23.83
C PRO A 172 -4.97 7.63 -23.21
N ALA A 173 -5.55 8.63 -23.87
CA ALA A 173 -5.67 9.97 -23.30
C ALA A 173 -6.67 9.99 -22.14
N LYS A 174 -6.52 10.93 -21.20
CA LYS A 174 -7.42 11.14 -20.06
C LYS A 174 -8.90 11.10 -20.44
N LYS A 175 -9.27 11.77 -21.54
CA LYS A 175 -10.66 11.81 -22.01
C LYS A 175 -11.20 10.41 -22.30
N ASP A 176 -10.42 9.57 -22.96
CA ASP A 176 -10.84 8.21 -23.32
C ASP A 176 -10.94 7.32 -22.08
N ARG A 177 -10.02 7.50 -21.12
CA ARG A 177 -10.07 6.81 -19.82
C ARG A 177 -11.29 7.19 -19.00
N VAL A 178 -11.58 8.49 -18.87
CA VAL A 178 -12.79 9.01 -18.20
C VAL A 178 -14.05 8.42 -18.84
N ASN A 179 -14.09 8.36 -20.18
CA ASN A 179 -15.20 7.77 -20.91
C ASN A 179 -15.35 6.26 -20.63
N ALA A 180 -14.25 5.50 -20.62
CA ALA A 180 -14.28 4.07 -20.35
C ALA A 180 -14.77 3.78 -18.92
N ILE A 181 -14.25 4.49 -17.91
CA ILE A 181 -14.73 4.39 -16.52
C ILE A 181 -16.22 4.71 -16.45
N SER A 182 -16.65 5.81 -17.08
CA SER A 182 -18.05 6.23 -17.11
C SER A 182 -18.97 5.17 -17.71
N GLN A 183 -18.57 4.55 -18.83
CA GLN A 183 -19.31 3.45 -19.45
C GLN A 183 -19.37 2.21 -18.57
N GLY A 184 -18.27 1.89 -17.89
CA GLY A 184 -18.21 0.83 -16.89
C GLY A 184 -19.22 1.04 -15.77
N TRP A 185 -19.24 2.25 -15.22
CA TRP A 185 -20.16 2.66 -14.16
C TRP A 185 -21.62 2.52 -14.62
N ASP A 186 -21.96 3.01 -15.81
CA ASP A 186 -23.32 2.91 -16.37
C ASP A 186 -23.75 1.44 -16.56
N LYS A 187 -22.84 0.57 -17.02
CA LYS A 187 -23.10 -0.86 -17.21
C LYS A 187 -23.41 -1.59 -15.90
N ALA A 188 -23.03 -1.06 -14.75
CA ALA A 188 -23.36 -1.68 -13.47
C ALA A 188 -24.87 -1.64 -13.15
N GLY A 189 -25.62 -0.77 -13.83
CA GLY A 189 -27.08 -0.67 -13.72
C GLY A 189 -27.55 -0.23 -12.33
N VAL A 190 -26.71 0.50 -11.58
CA VAL A 190 -27.06 1.05 -10.28
C VAL A 190 -27.80 2.38 -10.47
N SER A 191 -28.80 2.64 -9.63
CA SER A 191 -29.44 3.97 -9.59
C SER A 191 -28.43 5.01 -9.09
N ASP A 192 -28.43 6.19 -9.69
CA ASP A 192 -27.58 7.31 -9.27
C ASP A 192 -28.02 7.80 -7.89
N ASN A 193 -27.40 7.23 -6.85
CA ASN A 193 -27.72 7.49 -5.45
C ASN A 193 -26.83 8.61 -4.90
N LYS A 194 -27.24 9.23 -3.78
CA LYS A 194 -26.32 10.07 -3.00
C LYS A 194 -25.14 9.19 -2.58
N GLY A 195 -23.98 9.39 -3.21
CA GLY A 195 -22.80 8.54 -3.05
C GLY A 195 -22.55 8.19 -1.60
N THR A 196 -22.30 6.90 -1.34
CA THR A 196 -21.93 6.49 0.00
C THR A 196 -20.49 6.90 0.27
N ASN A 197 -20.15 7.02 1.55
CA ASN A 197 -18.74 7.05 1.90
C ASN A 197 -18.07 5.78 1.34
N PRO A 198 -16.80 5.87 0.90
CA PRO A 198 -15.99 4.71 0.57
C PRO A 198 -16.17 3.65 1.66
N PRO A 199 -16.30 2.36 1.29
CA PRO A 199 -16.51 1.32 2.28
C PRO A 199 -15.40 1.39 3.33
N VAL A 200 -15.78 1.82 4.52
CA VAL A 200 -14.91 1.75 5.70
C VAL A 200 -14.96 0.29 6.10
N VAL A 201 -13.89 -0.44 5.80
CA VAL A 201 -13.79 -1.81 6.29
C VAL A 201 -13.56 -1.73 7.80
N ASN A 202 -14.65 -1.79 8.55
CA ASN A 202 -14.65 -2.00 9.99
C ASN A 202 -14.35 -3.48 10.28
N ASN A 203 -13.24 -4.00 9.75
CA ASN A 203 -12.70 -5.23 10.28
C ASN A 203 -12.01 -4.89 11.59
N PRO A 204 -12.17 -5.71 12.65
CA PRO A 204 -11.29 -5.60 13.79
C PRO A 204 -9.88 -5.70 13.23
N GLN A 205 -9.16 -4.59 13.32
CA GLN A 205 -7.77 -4.46 12.98
C GLN A 205 -7.07 -5.77 13.37
N PRO A 206 -6.46 -6.48 12.41
CA PRO A 206 -5.98 -7.82 12.65
C PRO A 206 -5.09 -7.79 13.88
N ALA A 207 -5.43 -8.63 14.85
CA ALA A 207 -4.56 -8.83 15.99
C ALA A 207 -3.27 -9.47 15.45
N PRO A 208 -2.09 -8.85 15.66
CA PRO A 208 -0.83 -9.54 15.50
C PRO A 208 -0.89 -10.92 16.16
N THR A 209 -0.24 -11.90 15.53
CA THR A 209 -0.12 -13.23 16.11
C THR A 209 0.32 -13.15 17.55
N ARG A 210 -0.42 -13.84 18.41
CA ARG A 210 -0.04 -14.02 19.80
C ARG A 210 1.34 -14.68 19.85
N PRO A 211 2.31 -14.13 20.59
CA PRO A 211 3.64 -14.72 20.71
C PRO A 211 3.53 -16.18 21.12
N SER A 212 4.16 -17.08 20.36
CA SER A 212 4.32 -18.46 20.80
C SER A 212 5.55 -18.51 21.69
N THR A 213 5.34 -18.48 23.00
CA THR A 213 6.34 -19.04 23.91
C THR A 213 6.47 -20.51 23.52
N GLY A 214 7.65 -20.96 23.08
CA GLY A 214 7.93 -22.24 22.43
C GLY A 214 7.57 -23.53 23.19
N THR A 215 6.56 -23.53 24.05
CA THR A 215 5.82 -24.72 24.46
C THR A 215 4.68 -24.95 23.47
N VAL A 216 4.83 -26.01 22.68
CA VAL A 216 3.78 -26.75 21.95
C VAL A 216 2.40 -26.52 22.58
N PRO A 217 1.36 -26.10 21.81
CA PRO A 217 0.01 -26.08 22.32
C PRO A 217 -0.38 -27.49 22.76
N ARG A 218 -0.59 -27.69 24.06
CA ARG A 218 -1.27 -28.88 24.57
C ARG A 218 -2.66 -28.94 23.91
N PRO A 219 -3.11 -30.08 23.36
CA PRO A 219 -4.43 -30.19 22.78
C PRO A 219 -5.48 -29.92 23.86
N GLY A 220 -6.21 -28.81 23.77
CA GLY A 220 -7.35 -28.56 24.63
C GLY A 220 -7.56 -27.11 25.05
N THR A 221 -8.00 -26.26 24.13
CA THR A 221 -9.01 -25.23 24.42
C THR A 221 -9.83 -25.01 23.15
N ASN A 222 -11.01 -25.61 23.10
CA ASN A 222 -11.99 -25.41 22.04
C ASN A 222 -12.57 -23.99 22.14
N GLN A 223 -12.03 -23.05 21.39
CA GLN A 223 -12.82 -21.94 20.84
C GLN A 223 -12.63 -21.95 19.32
N PRO A 224 -13.71 -22.02 18.52
CA PRO A 224 -13.58 -22.00 17.07
C PRO A 224 -13.11 -20.60 16.63
N LEU A 225 -11.91 -20.54 16.06
CA LEU A 225 -11.42 -19.36 15.34
C LEU A 225 -12.27 -19.14 14.07
N PRO A 226 -12.46 -17.88 13.61
CA PRO A 226 -13.23 -17.60 12.40
C PRO A 226 -12.65 -18.32 11.16
N PRO A 227 -13.47 -18.68 10.14
CA PRO A 227 -13.08 -19.59 9.06
C PRO A 227 -11.93 -19.14 8.14
N ASN A 228 -11.43 -17.91 8.29
CA ASN A 228 -10.49 -17.26 7.36
C ASN A 228 -9.17 -16.78 8.00
N TYR A 229 -8.85 -17.21 9.23
CA TYR A 229 -7.54 -16.93 9.81
C TYR A 229 -6.49 -17.93 9.29
N PRO A 230 -5.30 -17.48 8.83
CA PRO A 230 -4.21 -18.39 8.49
C PRO A 230 -3.86 -19.24 9.71
N GLN A 231 -3.77 -20.56 9.52
CA GLN A 231 -3.36 -21.46 10.59
C GLN A 231 -1.89 -21.23 10.91
N GLN A 232 -1.59 -21.08 12.20
CA GLN A 232 -0.22 -20.89 12.68
C GLN A 232 0.63 -22.11 12.32
N THR A 233 1.68 -21.90 11.54
CA THR A 233 2.63 -22.92 11.09
C THR A 233 3.66 -23.23 12.17
N ASP A 234 4.32 -24.38 12.09
CA ASP A 234 5.42 -24.73 12.99
C ASP A 234 6.66 -23.86 12.68
N PRO A 235 7.22 -23.10 13.65
CA PRO A 235 8.42 -22.29 13.44
C PRO A 235 9.64 -23.05 12.94
N SER A 236 9.73 -24.35 13.21
CA SER A 236 10.84 -25.20 12.73
C SER A 236 10.70 -25.60 11.25
N GLN A 237 9.51 -25.47 10.68
CA GLN A 237 9.18 -25.90 9.31
C GLN A 237 8.78 -24.74 8.40
N ASP A 238 8.73 -23.52 8.92
CA ASP A 238 8.33 -22.34 8.16
C ASP A 238 9.37 -21.22 8.32
N PRO A 239 10.11 -20.87 7.25
CA PRO A 239 11.13 -19.85 7.31
C PRO A 239 10.58 -18.42 7.43
N SER A 240 9.25 -18.21 7.41
CA SER A 240 8.68 -16.87 7.62
C SER A 240 8.64 -16.42 9.08
N TRP A 241 8.91 -17.34 10.02
CA TRP A 241 9.03 -17.01 11.43
C TRP A 241 10.24 -16.12 11.71
N ILE A 242 10.10 -15.29 12.74
CA ILE A 242 11.13 -14.37 13.22
C ILE A 242 11.50 -14.78 14.63
N ALA A 243 12.78 -15.08 14.87
CA ALA A 243 13.31 -15.18 16.21
C ALA A 243 13.82 -13.81 16.68
N LEU A 244 13.34 -13.36 17.83
CA LEU A 244 13.80 -12.16 18.52
C LEU A 244 14.48 -12.56 19.82
N SER A 245 15.77 -12.27 19.90
CA SER A 245 16.57 -12.50 21.10
C SER A 245 16.83 -11.19 21.83
N MET A 246 16.98 -11.26 23.14
CA MET A 246 17.25 -10.08 23.96
C MET A 246 18.00 -10.49 25.23
N GLN A 247 19.08 -9.78 25.52
CA GLN A 247 19.88 -9.99 26.72
C GLN A 247 19.36 -9.09 27.85
N SER A 248 18.25 -9.49 28.48
CA SER A 248 17.74 -8.87 29.71
C SER A 248 17.60 -9.90 30.82
N ASN A 249 17.82 -9.46 32.06
CA ASN A 249 17.56 -10.23 33.27
C ASN A 249 16.14 -10.03 33.82
N LYS A 250 15.30 -9.29 33.09
CA LYS A 250 13.91 -9.02 33.42
C LYS A 250 13.02 -9.27 32.21
N ASP A 251 11.75 -9.48 32.48
CA ASP A 251 10.74 -9.48 31.44
C ASP A 251 10.67 -8.08 30.83
N GLU A 252 10.74 -7.98 29.51
CA GLU A 252 10.62 -6.71 28.80
C GLU A 252 9.33 -6.67 27.99
N VAL A 253 8.78 -5.48 27.88
CA VAL A 253 7.61 -5.20 27.07
C VAL A 253 8.04 -4.60 25.75
N VAL A 254 7.61 -5.24 24.67
CA VAL A 254 7.71 -4.71 23.31
C VAL A 254 6.32 -4.59 22.71
N TYR A 255 6.21 -3.91 21.59
CA TYR A 255 4.97 -3.80 20.86
C TYR A 255 5.13 -4.28 19.44
N LEU A 256 4.28 -5.20 18.99
CA LEU A 256 4.29 -5.75 17.64
C LEU A 256 3.13 -5.18 16.84
N SER A 257 3.34 -5.01 15.54
CA SER A 257 2.32 -4.50 14.63
C SER A 257 2.60 -5.00 13.23
N ASP A 258 1.62 -5.63 12.60
CA ASP A 258 1.76 -6.01 11.21
C ASP A 258 1.64 -4.77 10.27
N ASP A 259 0.85 -3.73 10.57
CA ASP A 259 0.72 -2.50 9.74
C ASP A 259 1.64 -1.33 10.10
N GLY A 260 2.23 -1.34 11.29
CA GLY A 260 2.99 -0.20 11.81
C GLY A 260 2.11 0.97 12.25
N LYS A 261 0.78 0.81 12.27
CA LYS A 261 -0.18 1.80 12.79
C LYS A 261 -0.64 1.39 14.18
N THR A 262 -1.04 0.13 14.35
CA THR A 262 -1.54 -0.33 15.65
C THR A 262 -0.73 -1.45 16.25
N PHE A 263 -0.40 -1.23 17.51
CA PHE A 263 0.61 -1.95 18.24
C PHE A 263 -0.03 -2.74 19.36
N GLN A 264 0.27 -4.03 19.41
CA GLN A 264 -0.10 -4.89 20.53
C GLN A 264 1.09 -5.14 21.43
N GLU A 265 0.81 -5.09 22.72
CA GLU A 265 1.80 -5.38 23.75
C GLU A 265 2.18 -6.87 23.71
N ALA A 266 3.48 -7.14 23.77
CA ALA A 266 4.03 -8.47 23.91
C ALA A 266 5.15 -8.47 24.95
N THR A 267 5.16 -9.51 25.79
CA THR A 267 6.19 -9.67 26.82
C THR A 267 7.25 -10.67 26.37
N ILE A 268 8.50 -10.22 26.30
CA ILE A 268 9.66 -11.08 26.13
C ILE A 268 10.12 -11.51 27.52
N LYS A 269 10.00 -12.82 27.81
CA LYS A 269 10.41 -13.38 29.10
C LYS A 269 11.93 -13.38 29.23
N ALA A 270 12.44 -13.05 30.40
CA ALA A 270 13.87 -13.02 30.68
C ALA A 270 14.53 -14.36 30.30
N GLY A 271 15.56 -14.32 29.45
CA GLY A 271 16.33 -15.50 29.04
C GLY A 271 15.57 -16.54 28.21
N GLN A 272 14.38 -16.23 27.68
CA GLN A 272 13.59 -17.14 26.84
C GLN A 272 13.59 -16.67 25.37
N PRO A 273 13.55 -17.60 24.40
CA PRO A 273 13.36 -17.25 23.00
C PRO A 273 11.96 -16.66 22.78
N PHE A 274 11.89 -15.60 21.98
CA PHE A 274 10.63 -14.98 21.58
C PHE A 274 10.45 -15.14 20.07
N VAL A 275 9.48 -15.93 19.65
CA VAL A 275 9.27 -16.32 18.26
C VAL A 275 7.87 -15.93 17.83
N PHE A 276 7.77 -15.24 16.71
CA PHE A 276 6.51 -14.71 16.17
C PHE A 276 6.59 -14.62 14.65
N LYS A 277 5.44 -14.44 13.99
CA LYS A 277 5.35 -14.34 12.55
C LYS A 277 4.28 -13.31 12.19
N PHE A 278 4.62 -12.34 11.36
CA PHE A 278 3.60 -11.43 10.84
C PHE A 278 2.76 -12.18 9.81
N GLU A 279 1.43 -12.15 9.93
CA GLU A 279 0.59 -13.03 9.09
C GLU A 279 0.18 -12.37 7.79
N ILE A 280 0.38 -11.05 7.68
CA ILE A 280 -0.25 -10.29 6.60
C ILE A 280 0.79 -9.79 5.58
N TYR A 281 1.96 -9.33 6.02
CA TYR A 281 3.06 -9.03 5.09
C TYR A 281 4.23 -9.97 5.33
N ASN A 282 5.15 -9.98 4.37
CA ASN A 282 6.48 -10.54 4.56
C ASN A 282 7.36 -9.69 5.50
N TYR A 283 6.75 -8.85 6.32
CA TYR A 283 7.37 -7.97 7.29
C TYR A 283 6.34 -7.50 8.33
N GLY A 284 6.83 -6.85 9.36
CA GLY A 284 6.01 -6.08 10.29
C GLY A 284 6.88 -5.14 11.11
N TRP A 285 6.38 -4.71 12.24
CA TRP A 285 6.96 -3.63 13.01
C TRP A 285 7.10 -4.00 14.48
N LEU A 286 8.30 -3.76 15.01
CA LEU A 286 8.62 -3.84 16.42
C LEU A 286 8.75 -2.41 16.95
N ARG A 287 7.98 -2.06 17.97
CA ARG A 287 8.12 -0.81 18.71
C ARG A 287 8.58 -1.09 20.12
N MET A 288 9.55 -0.30 20.56
CA MET A 288 10.20 -0.44 21.85
C MET A 288 10.33 0.89 22.56
N LYS A 289 10.32 0.85 23.89
CA LYS A 289 10.59 2.03 24.71
C LYS A 289 12.01 2.53 24.48
N TYR A 290 12.14 3.85 24.40
CA TYR A 290 13.39 4.56 24.18
C TYR A 290 13.44 5.80 25.10
N TYR A 291 14.61 6.41 25.30
CA TYR A 291 14.76 7.50 26.29
C TYR A 291 13.80 8.68 26.07
N ASN A 292 13.37 8.95 24.84
CA ASN A 292 12.45 10.04 24.49
C ASN A 292 11.10 9.54 23.94
N GLY A 293 10.65 8.36 24.34
CA GLY A 293 9.36 7.80 23.97
C GLY A 293 9.50 6.39 23.39
N TYR A 294 9.33 6.25 22.09
CA TYR A 294 9.36 4.96 21.41
C TYR A 294 10.17 5.01 20.12
N ARG A 295 10.82 3.89 19.80
CA ARG A 295 11.38 3.64 18.47
C ARG A 295 10.66 2.48 17.82
N THR A 296 10.39 2.62 16.52
CA THR A 296 9.75 1.58 15.71
C THR A 296 10.75 1.11 14.65
N TYR A 297 10.86 -0.21 14.51
CA TYR A 297 11.75 -0.90 13.60
C TYR A 297 10.92 -1.79 12.66
N LYS A 298 11.31 -1.85 11.39
CA LYS A 298 10.72 -2.78 10.43
C LYS A 298 11.49 -4.10 10.47
N LEU A 299 10.78 -5.20 10.60
CA LEU A 299 11.35 -6.56 10.65
C LEU A 299 10.83 -7.33 9.45
N LEU A 300 11.69 -8.06 8.77
CA LEU A 300 11.34 -8.89 7.61
C LEU A 300 11.17 -10.35 8.04
N HIS A 301 10.29 -11.07 7.35
CA HIS A 301 10.21 -12.53 7.46
C HIS A 301 11.52 -13.20 7.05
N GLY A 302 11.81 -14.35 7.65
CA GLY A 302 13.03 -15.12 7.36
C GLY A 302 14.31 -14.40 7.75
N LYS A 303 14.19 -13.48 8.71
CA LYS A 303 15.31 -12.79 9.35
C LYS A 303 15.13 -12.86 10.85
N ASP A 304 16.22 -13.15 11.52
CA ASP A 304 16.29 -13.12 12.98
C ASP A 304 16.86 -11.80 13.45
N TYR A 305 16.47 -11.40 14.66
CA TYR A 305 16.84 -10.12 15.25
C TYR A 305 17.29 -10.27 16.69
N ALA A 306 18.21 -9.40 17.09
CA ALA A 306 18.65 -9.27 18.46
C ALA A 306 18.43 -7.84 18.98
N ILE A 307 17.89 -7.75 20.19
CA ILE A 307 17.76 -6.52 20.96
C ILE A 307 18.97 -6.42 21.89
N LEU A 308 19.78 -5.38 21.68
CA LEU A 308 21.01 -5.15 22.41
C LEU A 308 20.92 -3.88 23.26
N TRP A 309 21.40 -3.95 24.49
CA TRP A 309 21.55 -2.79 25.36
C TRP A 309 22.81 -2.00 25.00
N ASN A 310 22.63 -0.77 24.52
CA ASN A 310 23.74 0.13 24.27
C ASN A 310 24.12 0.85 25.58
N ARG A 311 25.23 0.44 26.19
CA ARG A 311 25.74 1.03 27.44
C ARG A 311 26.13 2.51 27.32
N ARG A 312 26.48 2.99 26.12
CA ARG A 312 26.89 4.39 25.90
C ARG A 312 25.70 5.33 25.86
N THR A 313 24.62 4.89 25.20
CA THR A 313 23.42 5.71 25.04
C THR A 313 22.37 5.41 26.13
N GLY A 314 22.51 4.30 26.85
CA GLY A 314 21.52 3.84 27.82
C GLY A 314 20.20 3.42 27.16
N ASN A 315 20.26 2.82 25.98
CA ASN A 315 19.07 2.46 25.22
C ASN A 315 19.14 1.08 24.57
N TRP A 316 17.97 0.49 24.34
CA TRP A 316 17.81 -0.68 23.50
C TRP A 316 17.95 -0.35 22.01
N THR A 317 18.64 -1.22 21.29
CA THR A 317 18.83 -1.15 19.83
C THR A 317 18.51 -2.50 19.20
N LEU A 318 17.87 -2.49 18.02
CA LEU A 318 17.61 -3.69 17.26
C LEU A 318 18.72 -3.90 16.22
N VAL A 319 19.21 -5.13 16.10
CA VAL A 319 20.14 -5.55 15.04
C VAL A 319 19.59 -6.80 14.35
N GLU A 320 19.74 -6.87 13.04
CA GLU A 320 19.52 -8.10 12.28
C GLU A 320 20.67 -9.08 12.58
N VAL A 321 20.33 -10.32 12.92
CA VAL A 321 21.29 -11.41 13.07
C VAL A 321 21.67 -11.84 11.66
N LYS A 322 22.95 -11.73 11.32
CA LYS A 322 23.46 -12.24 10.06
C LYS A 322 23.70 -13.74 10.20
N ASP A 323 23.23 -14.49 9.22
CA ASP A 323 23.59 -15.89 9.00
C ASP A 323 25.11 -16.05 8.82
#